data_AF-A0A8T5JAH4-F1
#
_entry.id   AF-A0A8T5JAH4-F1
#
_cell.length_a   1.000
_cell.length_b   1.000
_cell.length_c   1.000
_cell.angle_alpha   90.00
_cell.angle_beta   90.00
_cell.angle_gamma   90.00
#
_symmetry.space_group_name_H-M   'P 1'
#
loop_
_entity.id
_entity.type
_entity.pdbx_description
1 polymer ?
#
loop_
_entity_poly.entity_id
_entity_poly.type
_entity_poly.pdbx_seq_one_letter_code
_entity_poly.pdbx_strand_id
1 'polypeptide(L)'
;MLKRREFVLEVSTSPIENIKAFRKITESNEWAITSHEGSRLVDRFAIIMPMTQSARTLGIEILDGPLQGLELHSWSETKGSAGAINMAAWTIPGGEGNEEGRELIREWAKSLSRCPWKWSFGERSKIGYLLPVFRRSRKAFAKLGLTKWEKQ
;
A
#
# COMPACT_ATOMS: atom_id res chain seq x y z
N MET A 1 17.92 -15.77 -4.22
CA MET A 1 17.18 -14.53 -4.52
C MET A 1 17.15 -13.69 -3.25
N LEU A 2 17.88 -12.58 -3.18
CA LEU A 2 17.88 -11.71 -2.01
C LEU A 2 16.45 -11.18 -1.81
N LYS A 3 15.86 -11.44 -0.64
CA LYS A 3 14.52 -10.96 -0.30
C LYS A 3 14.60 -9.43 -0.20
N ARG A 4 14.17 -8.71 -1.24
CA ARG A 4 14.08 -7.24 -1.21
C ARG A 4 13.20 -6.88 0.00
N ARG A 5 13.70 -6.00 0.87
CA ARG A 5 12.95 -5.56 2.04
C ARG A 5 11.84 -4.62 1.57
N GLU A 6 10.61 -5.09 1.70
CA GLU A 6 9.42 -4.30 1.42
C GLU A 6 9.00 -3.53 2.66
N PHE A 7 8.73 -2.24 2.49
CA PHE A 7 8.04 -1.43 3.48
C PHE A 7 6.53 -1.51 3.23
N VAL A 8 5.82 -2.27 4.07
CA VAL A 8 4.40 -2.61 3.85
C VAL A 8 3.47 -1.74 4.70
N LEU A 9 2.51 -1.11 4.03
CA LEU A 9 1.45 -0.30 4.62
C LEU A 9 0.10 -0.98 4.48
N GLU A 10 -0.60 -1.13 5.61
CA GLU A 10 -2.02 -1.50 5.63
C GLU A 10 -2.85 -0.25 5.28
N VAL A 11 -3.67 -0.33 4.25
CA VAL A 11 -4.41 0.82 3.71
C VAL A 11 -5.88 0.50 3.47
N SER A 12 -6.71 1.54 3.59
CA SER A 12 -8.15 1.44 3.32
C SER A 12 -8.49 1.53 1.82
N THR A 13 -7.59 2.11 1.02
CA THR A 13 -7.76 2.31 -0.42
C THR A 13 -7.50 1.00 -1.18
N SER A 14 -8.22 0.82 -2.28
CA SER A 14 -8.13 -0.39 -3.10
C SER A 14 -6.81 -0.47 -3.86
N PRO A 15 -6.37 -1.68 -4.28
CA PRO A 15 -5.14 -1.82 -5.08
C PRO A 15 -5.14 -0.98 -6.36
N ILE A 16 -6.29 -0.87 -7.03
CA ILE A 16 -6.42 -0.07 -8.25
C ILE A 16 -6.24 1.42 -7.94
N GLU A 17 -6.82 1.93 -6.85
CA GLU A 17 -6.64 3.32 -6.44
C GLU A 17 -5.17 3.63 -6.09
N ASN A 18 -4.52 2.73 -5.36
CA ASN A 18 -3.12 2.87 -4.96
C ASN A 18 -2.20 2.99 -6.18
N ILE A 19 -2.40 2.12 -7.17
CA ILE A 19 -1.62 2.07 -8.41
C ILE A 19 -1.92 3.29 -9.29
N LYS A 20 -3.19 3.70 -9.41
CA LYS A 20 -3.57 4.89 -10.15
C LYS A 20 -2.97 6.17 -9.55
N ALA A 21 -3.00 6.31 -8.23
CA ALA A 21 -2.43 7.48 -7.55
C ALA A 21 -0.91 7.57 -7.77
N PHE A 22 -0.21 6.43 -7.68
CA PHE A 22 1.23 6.41 -7.92
C PHE A 22 1.58 6.72 -9.38
N ARG A 23 0.82 6.14 -10.34
CA ARG A 23 1.00 6.41 -11.76
C ARG A 23 0.88 7.90 -12.10
N LYS A 24 -0.05 8.63 -11.47
CA LYS A 24 -0.18 10.08 -11.68
C LYS A 24 1.06 10.85 -11.23
N ILE A 25 1.69 10.43 -10.13
CA ILE A 25 2.91 11.06 -9.63
C ILE A 25 4.05 10.81 -10.61
N THR A 26 4.23 9.57 -11.08
CA THR A 26 5.29 9.24 -12.05
C THR A 26 5.07 9.94 -13.39
N GLU A 27 3.82 10.03 -13.87
CA GLU A 27 3.45 10.80 -15.08
C GLU A 27 3.78 12.28 -14.91
N SER A 28 3.50 12.88 -13.74
CA SER A 28 3.78 14.30 -13.47
C SER A 28 5.28 14.61 -13.40
N ASN A 29 6.12 13.60 -13.13
CA ASN A 29 7.58 13.70 -13.10
C ASN A 29 8.25 13.21 -14.40
N GLU A 30 7.45 12.86 -15.42
CA GLU A 30 7.94 12.33 -16.71
C GLU A 30 8.83 11.07 -16.60
N TRP A 31 8.64 10.26 -15.54
CA TRP A 31 9.41 9.03 -15.35
C TRP A 31 8.81 7.86 -16.13
N ALA A 32 9.68 7.08 -16.78
CA ALA A 32 9.32 5.82 -17.39
C ALA A 32 8.99 4.79 -16.31
N ILE A 33 7.93 4.02 -16.54
CA ILE A 33 7.46 3.00 -15.62
C ILE A 33 7.17 1.68 -16.34
N THR A 34 7.28 0.57 -15.61
CA THR A 34 6.74 -0.72 -16.03
C THR A 34 5.65 -1.17 -15.07
N SER A 35 4.69 -1.95 -15.57
CA SER A 35 3.62 -2.54 -14.76
C SER A 35 3.86 -4.03 -14.57
N HIS A 36 3.65 -4.50 -13.36
CA HIS A 36 3.79 -5.90 -12.99
C HIS A 36 2.43 -6.45 -12.56
N GLU A 37 2.03 -7.59 -13.08
CA GLU A 37 0.90 -8.35 -12.53
C GLU A 37 1.41 -9.65 -11.94
N GLY A 38 0.96 -9.95 -10.72
CA GLY A 38 1.43 -11.12 -10.00
C GLY A 38 0.37 -11.72 -9.11
N SER A 39 0.77 -12.78 -8.41
CA SER A 39 -0.05 -13.39 -7.38
C SER A 39 0.79 -13.67 -6.14
N ARG A 40 0.23 -13.40 -4.96
CA ARG A 40 0.93 -13.55 -3.68
C ARG A 40 0.09 -14.39 -2.74
N LEU A 41 0.74 -15.32 -2.02
CA LEU A 41 0.10 -16.07 -0.95
C LEU A 41 -0.20 -15.13 0.21
N VAL A 42 -1.45 -15.13 0.66
CA VAL A 42 -1.91 -14.38 1.83
C VAL A 42 -2.62 -15.33 2.78
N ASP A 43 -2.43 -15.12 4.08
CA ASP A 43 -3.12 -15.89 5.10
C ASP A 43 -4.45 -15.21 5.46
N ARG A 44 -5.54 -15.97 5.45
CA ARG A 44 -6.82 -15.54 6.01
C ARG A 44 -7.10 -16.24 7.33
N PHE A 45 -7.64 -15.49 8.28
CA PHE A 45 -8.25 -16.03 9.49
C PHE A 45 -9.77 -15.97 9.34
N ALA A 46 -10.40 -17.12 9.07
CA ALA A 46 -11.83 -17.30 9.27
C ALA A 46 -12.01 -18.10 10.57
N ILE A 47 -12.25 -17.38 11.66
CA ILE A 47 -12.61 -17.84 13.00
C ILE A 47 -11.56 -18.73 13.71
N ILE A 48 -10.99 -19.81 13.14
CA ILE A 48 -9.92 -20.63 13.81
C ILE A 48 -8.86 -21.23 12.84
N MET A 49 -9.02 -21.23 11.51
CA MET A 49 -8.04 -21.88 10.59
C MET A 49 -7.35 -20.91 9.62
N PRO A 50 -6.01 -21.00 9.44
CA PRO A 50 -5.33 -20.30 8.36
C PRO A 50 -5.68 -20.95 7.02
N MET A 51 -6.25 -20.17 6.11
CA MET A 51 -6.42 -20.58 4.72
C MET A 51 -5.48 -19.73 3.86
N THR A 52 -4.39 -20.34 3.39
CA THR A 52 -3.51 -19.71 2.42
C THR A 52 -4.26 -19.57 1.10
N GLN A 53 -4.46 -18.34 0.64
CA GLN A 53 -5.08 -18.06 -0.64
C GLN A 53 -4.16 -17.19 -1.50
N SER A 54 -4.23 -17.36 -2.81
CA SER A 54 -3.52 -16.48 -3.75
C SER A 54 -4.32 -15.19 -3.98
N ALA A 55 -3.72 -14.04 -3.68
CA ALA A 55 -4.23 -12.70 -3.97
C ALA A 55 -3.58 -12.13 -5.24
N ARG A 56 -4.40 -11.56 -6.15
CA ARG A 56 -3.88 -10.82 -7.31
C ARG A 56 -3.18 -9.57 -6.81
N THR A 57 -1.96 -9.36 -7.28
CA THR A 57 -1.12 -8.21 -6.95
C THR A 57 -0.95 -7.36 -8.21
N LEU A 58 -1.13 -6.06 -8.05
CA LEU A 58 -0.85 -5.05 -9.08
C LEU A 58 0.42 -4.32 -8.68
N GLY A 59 1.37 -4.17 -9.60
CA GLY A 59 2.66 -3.56 -9.36
C GLY A 59 3.00 -2.49 -10.38
N ILE A 60 3.73 -1.45 -9.96
CA ILE A 60 4.40 -0.50 -10.85
C ILE A 60 5.83 -0.30 -10.33
N GLU A 61 6.78 -0.24 -11.25
CA GLU A 61 8.20 0.04 -11.00
C GLU A 61 8.66 1.24 -11.83
N ILE A 62 9.48 2.11 -11.23
CA ILE A 62 10.14 3.23 -11.90
C ILE A 62 11.41 2.73 -12.61
N LEU A 63 11.54 3.01 -13.91
CA LEU A 63 12.64 2.54 -14.75
C LEU A 63 13.77 3.55 -14.91
N ASP A 64 13.53 4.83 -14.68
CA ASP A 64 14.50 5.91 -14.83
C ASP A 64 14.32 7.02 -13.77
N GLY A 65 15.23 7.99 -13.76
CA GLY A 65 15.23 9.07 -12.78
C GLY A 65 15.87 8.69 -11.43
N PRO A 66 15.81 9.60 -10.44
CA PRO A 66 16.53 9.47 -9.17
C PRO A 66 16.06 8.31 -8.28
N LEU A 67 14.82 7.85 -8.50
CA LEU A 67 14.20 6.74 -7.76
C LEU A 67 14.07 5.46 -8.60
N GLN A 68 14.94 5.27 -9.59
CA GLN A 68 14.99 4.05 -10.40
C GLN A 68 15.01 2.78 -9.52
N GLY A 69 14.14 1.83 -9.83
CA GLY A 69 13.97 0.58 -9.08
C GLY A 69 13.04 0.72 -7.86
N LEU A 70 12.40 1.87 -7.67
CA LEU A 70 11.34 2.03 -6.68
C LEU A 70 10.06 1.39 -7.19
N GLU A 71 9.46 0.53 -6.37
CA GLU A 71 8.30 -0.26 -6.76
C GLU A 71 7.17 -0.09 -5.75
N LEU A 72 5.95 0.00 -6.26
CA LEU A 72 4.73 -0.17 -5.48
C LEU A 72 4.05 -1.45 -5.92
N HIS A 73 3.82 -2.38 -4.98
CA HIS A 73 2.95 -3.52 -5.14
C HIS A 73 1.73 -3.40 -4.24
N SER A 74 0.53 -3.57 -4.79
CA SER A 74 -0.71 -3.51 -4.03
C SER A 74 -1.61 -4.70 -4.27
N TRP A 75 -2.18 -5.23 -3.19
CA TRP A 75 -3.09 -6.37 -3.21
C TRP A 75 -4.13 -6.25 -2.11
N SER A 76 -5.13 -7.10 -2.20
CA SER A 76 -6.15 -7.25 -1.17
C SER A 76 -5.94 -8.57 -0.43
N GLU A 77 -5.77 -8.51 0.88
CA GLU A 77 -5.60 -9.70 1.73
C GLU A 77 -6.90 -10.52 1.79
N THR A 78 -8.04 -9.86 1.59
CA THR A 78 -9.38 -10.46 1.57
C THR A 78 -10.10 -10.15 0.26
N LYS A 79 -10.17 -11.10 -0.68
CA LYS A 79 -10.90 -10.93 -1.95
C LYS A 79 -12.40 -10.72 -1.70
N GLY A 80 -13.00 -9.75 -2.39
CA GLY A 80 -14.43 -9.75 -2.72
C GLY A 80 -15.39 -9.20 -1.66
N SER A 81 -14.94 -8.42 -0.67
CA SER A 81 -15.85 -7.74 0.26
C SER A 81 -15.54 -6.25 0.42
N ALA A 82 -16.57 -5.47 0.74
CA ALA A 82 -16.48 -4.05 1.10
C ALA A 82 -15.79 -3.81 2.48
N GLY A 83 -14.99 -4.77 2.95
CA GLY A 83 -14.26 -4.78 4.21
C GLY A 83 -12.98 -5.58 4.08
N ALA A 84 -12.27 -5.42 2.96
CA ALA A 84 -10.97 -6.05 2.77
C ALA A 84 -9.86 -5.19 3.38
N ILE A 85 -8.88 -5.84 4.01
CA ILE A 85 -7.60 -5.19 4.35
C ILE A 85 -6.77 -5.16 3.07
N ASN A 86 -6.44 -3.96 2.60
CA ASN A 86 -5.59 -3.78 1.44
C ASN A 86 -4.18 -3.43 1.89
N MET A 87 -3.21 -3.79 1.05
CA MET A 87 -1.79 -3.58 1.33
C MET A 87 -1.16 -2.75 0.21
N ALA A 88 -0.22 -1.90 0.58
CA ALA A 88 0.68 -1.20 -0.32
C ALA A 88 2.11 -1.47 0.15
N ALA A 89 2.82 -2.33 -0.57
CA ALA A 89 4.22 -2.66 -0.33
C ALA A 89 5.13 -1.83 -1.22
N TRP A 90 6.10 -1.18 -0.60
CA TRP A 90 7.08 -0.35 -1.26
C TRP A 90 8.44 -1.03 -1.25
N THR A 91 9.03 -1.23 -2.42
CA THR A 91 10.46 -1.55 -2.54
C THR A 91 11.18 -0.23 -2.73
N ILE A 92 11.96 0.20 -1.74
CA ILE A 92 12.69 1.48 -1.79
C ILE A 92 14.16 1.21 -2.16
N PRO A 93 14.69 1.79 -3.25
CA PRO A 93 16.11 1.71 -3.58
C PRO A 93 16.96 2.29 -2.46
N GLY A 94 17.98 1.56 -2.00
CA GLY A 94 18.76 1.94 -0.82
C GLY A 94 18.07 1.70 0.54
N GLY A 95 16.83 1.18 0.54
CA GLY A 95 16.08 0.81 1.75
C GLY A 95 15.34 1.96 2.44
N GLU A 96 14.78 1.70 3.62
CA GLU A 96 13.94 2.65 4.39
C GLU A 96 14.66 3.94 4.84
N GLY A 97 15.98 4.04 4.68
CA GLY A 97 16.77 5.24 4.96
C GLY A 97 16.78 6.27 3.82
N ASN A 98 16.29 5.90 2.63
CA ASN A 98 16.21 6.81 1.49
C ASN A 98 15.03 7.79 1.69
N GLU A 99 15.35 9.04 2.01
CA GLU A 99 14.34 10.07 2.32
C GLU A 99 13.56 10.53 1.08
N GLU A 100 14.16 10.56 -0.11
CA GLU A 100 13.46 10.88 -1.35
C GLU A 100 12.37 9.85 -1.64
N GLY A 101 12.69 8.56 -1.46
CA GLY A 101 11.71 7.48 -1.58
C GLY A 101 10.59 7.60 -0.54
N ARG A 102 10.89 8.05 0.68
CA ARG A 102 9.87 8.28 1.71
C ARG A 102 9.01 9.51 1.43
N GLU A 103 9.57 10.57 0.88
CA GLU A 103 8.80 11.75 0.47
C GLU A 103 7.82 11.38 -0.64
N LEU A 104 8.25 10.60 -1.62
CA LEU A 104 7.36 10.10 -2.67
C LEU A 104 6.20 9.27 -2.09
N ILE A 105 6.47 8.43 -1.09
CA ILE A 105 5.42 7.67 -0.39
C ILE A 105 4.48 8.63 0.38
N ARG A 106 4.99 9.72 0.95
CA ARG A 106 4.15 10.75 1.58
C ARG A 106 3.26 11.46 0.56
N GLU A 107 3.82 11.84 -0.59
CA GLU A 107 3.10 12.47 -1.70
C GLU A 107 1.99 11.55 -2.21
N TRP A 108 2.33 10.27 -2.45
CA TRP A 108 1.37 9.23 -2.80
C TRP A 108 0.25 9.12 -1.78
N ALA A 109 0.58 9.07 -0.49
CA ALA A 109 -0.43 8.94 0.55
C ALA A 109 -1.40 10.13 0.53
N LYS A 110 -0.91 11.35 0.27
CA LYS A 110 -1.69 12.59 0.19
C LYS A 110 -2.54 12.69 -1.09
N SER A 111 -2.10 12.10 -2.20
CA SER A 111 -2.81 12.17 -3.49
C SER A 111 -4.02 11.21 -3.58
N LEU A 112 -4.19 10.32 -2.60
CA LEU A 112 -5.32 9.40 -2.53
C LEU A 112 -6.64 10.14 -2.25
N SER A 113 -7.75 9.59 -2.77
CA SER A 113 -9.10 10.15 -2.65
C SER A 113 -9.62 10.28 -1.20
N ARG A 114 -8.97 9.61 -0.26
CA ARG A 114 -9.28 9.56 1.17
C ARG A 114 -8.02 9.22 1.95
N CYS A 115 -8.05 9.51 3.25
CA CYS A 115 -7.00 9.14 4.18
C CYS A 115 -6.76 7.60 4.20
N PRO A 116 -5.57 7.10 3.80
CA PRO A 116 -5.35 5.67 3.64
C PRO A 116 -5.26 4.90 4.96
N TRP A 117 -4.98 5.57 6.09
CA TRP A 117 -4.95 4.95 7.43
C TRP A 117 -6.25 5.13 8.23
N LYS A 118 -7.34 5.49 7.56
CA LYS A 118 -8.65 5.70 8.19
C LYS A 118 -9.70 4.85 7.50
N TRP A 119 -10.41 4.05 8.29
CA TRP A 119 -11.56 3.26 7.85
C TRP A 119 -12.84 3.86 8.38
N SER A 120 -13.90 3.81 7.57
CA SER A 120 -15.26 4.13 7.97
C SER A 120 -15.76 3.11 9.00
N PHE A 121 -16.82 3.47 9.75
CA PHE A 121 -17.44 2.55 10.68
C PHE A 121 -17.89 1.25 9.98
N GLY A 122 -18.51 1.34 8.80
CA GLY A 122 -18.98 0.18 8.04
C GLY A 122 -17.84 -0.73 7.58
N GLU A 123 -16.71 -0.17 7.15
CA GLU A 123 -15.52 -0.97 6.81
C GLU A 123 -14.95 -1.66 8.03
N ARG A 124 -14.83 -0.94 9.16
CA ARG A 124 -14.34 -1.52 10.43
C ARG A 124 -15.24 -2.64 10.92
N SER A 125 -16.56 -2.51 10.77
CA SER A 125 -17.52 -3.55 11.15
C SER A 125 -17.40 -4.80 10.28
N LYS A 126 -17.12 -4.66 8.98
CA LYS A 126 -16.91 -5.80 8.06
C LYS A 126 -15.56 -6.48 8.26
N ILE A 127 -14.51 -5.69 8.52
CA ILE A 127 -13.14 -6.19 8.78
C ILE A 127 -13.07 -6.87 10.16
N GLY A 128 -13.78 -6.33 11.15
CA GLY A 128 -13.68 -6.70 12.56
C GLY A 128 -13.13 -5.52 13.36
N TYR A 129 -13.99 -4.90 14.17
CA TYR A 129 -13.71 -3.60 14.79
C TYR A 129 -12.51 -3.60 15.74
N LEU A 130 -12.22 -4.75 16.34
CA LEU A 130 -11.15 -4.97 17.32
C LEU A 130 -9.82 -5.41 16.70
N LEU A 131 -9.75 -5.57 15.36
CA LEU A 131 -8.50 -5.99 14.73
C LEU A 131 -7.40 -4.92 14.90
N PRO A 132 -6.15 -5.34 15.17
CA PRO A 132 -5.03 -4.43 15.40
C PRO A 132 -4.60 -3.63 14.15
N VAL A 133 -5.07 -4.02 12.95
CA VAL A 133 -4.76 -3.39 11.65
C VAL A 133 -4.94 -1.87 11.69
N PHE A 134 -6.03 -1.37 12.29
CA PHE A 134 -6.29 0.07 12.33
C PHE A 134 -5.23 0.82 13.13
N ARG A 135 -4.74 0.23 14.21
CA ARG A 135 -3.68 0.82 15.05
C ARG A 135 -2.33 0.71 14.36
N ARG A 136 -2.03 -0.43 13.74
CA ARG A 136 -0.76 -0.67 13.03
C ARG A 136 -0.62 0.27 11.84
N SER A 137 -1.64 0.37 10.99
CA SER A 137 -1.71 1.33 9.89
C SER A 137 -1.42 2.76 10.37
N ARG A 138 -2.19 3.28 11.34
CA ARG A 138 -1.95 4.63 11.90
C ARG A 138 -0.52 4.84 12.38
N LYS A 139 0.06 3.85 13.07
CA LYS A 139 1.45 3.92 13.55
C LYS A 139 2.45 3.90 12.40
N ALA A 140 2.21 3.13 11.35
CA ALA A 140 3.08 3.05 10.19
C ALA A 140 3.11 4.40 9.44
N PHE A 141 1.96 5.02 9.20
CA PHE A 141 1.88 6.35 8.60
C PHE A 141 2.44 7.45 9.51
N ALA A 142 2.25 7.36 10.84
CA ALA A 142 2.89 8.28 11.77
C ALA A 142 4.43 8.23 11.69
N LYS A 143 5.04 7.06 11.44
CA LYS A 143 6.49 6.94 11.20
C LYS A 143 6.96 7.60 9.90
N LEU A 144 6.07 7.81 8.94
CA LEU A 144 6.33 8.61 7.75
C LEU A 144 6.16 10.12 8.00
N GLY A 145 5.75 10.53 9.21
CA GLY A 145 5.41 11.92 9.53
C GLY A 145 3.96 12.29 9.20
N LEU A 146 3.13 11.32 8.84
CA LEU A 146 1.72 11.53 8.48
C LEU A 146 0.80 11.27 9.68
N THR A 147 0.68 12.27 10.56
CA THR A 147 -0.18 12.17 11.76
C THR A 147 -1.57 12.80 11.57
N LYS A 148 -1.69 13.75 10.65
CA LYS A 148 -2.95 14.44 10.32
C LYS A 148 -3.25 14.27 8.83
N TRP A 149 -4.54 14.23 8.50
CA TRP A 149 -5.00 14.19 7.12
C TRP A 149 -5.56 15.57 6.76
N GLU A 150 -4.87 16.25 5.86
CA GLU A 150 -5.34 17.48 5.25
C GLU A 150 -5.90 17.11 3.89
N LYS A 151 -7.21 17.31 3.71
CA LYS A 151 -7.86 17.01 2.44
C LYS A 151 -7.45 18.11 1.46
N GLN A 152 -6.85 17.73 0.33
CA GLN A 152 -6.67 18.61 -0.82
C GLN A 152 -8.02 19.04 -1.40
#